data_AF-A0A934VT31-F1
#
_entry.id   AF-A0A934VT31-F1
#
_cell.length_a   1.000
_cell.length_b   1.000
_cell.length_c   1.000
_cell.angle_alpha   90.00
_cell.angle_beta   90.00
_cell.angle_gamma   90.00
#
_symmetry.space_group_name_H-M   'P 1'
#
loop_
_entity.id
_entity.type
_entity.pdbx_description
1 polymer ?
#
loop_
_entity_poly.entity_id
_entity_poly.type
_entity_poly.pdbx_seq_one_letter_code
_entity_poly.pdbx_strand_id
1 'polypeptide(L)'
;MAKLNDIPGIGETSLELLEAAGFLDTKVLAKANADLLTKELTKANEVLEITQNPPSLGEVEIWIASAREREGIVDTPSPVATPAVDSAPQEEAHSSTVADPAKPVNYEENTEVAAMLDAAPLAIPLPAKLLMDNHLKVSEIPPAILLSRYSGDLEVRVEDRTEAPKPQAKPQIRTVTGSGTVQTTFDAPGSRLDIDVSRIKSIDEIGPAPKKVISSKAGHEEDRVALLRTPREKTNRGKKPSSRRYIRGVLHSHPIGLYFGAVITLVLMAILPLAIISAALLLLSDQLHDEFYWVPKWILAFPIALPVIAIAYMIWGFNGRCRICGQRLFYPKNCLKNSKAHRIPGLGHIIPVSIHMILFRWFRCTFCGTPVRLKK
;
A
#
# COMPACT_ATOMS: atom_id res chain seq x y z
N MET A 1 -34.66 0.54 5.81
CA MET A 1 -33.82 -0.34 4.97
C MET A 1 -33.70 -1.64 5.74
N ALA A 2 -34.07 -2.77 5.14
CA ALA A 2 -33.96 -4.07 5.81
C ALA A 2 -32.48 -4.39 6.01
N LYS A 3 -32.09 -4.84 7.21
CA LYS A 3 -30.71 -5.22 7.49
C LYS A 3 -30.55 -6.70 7.15
N LEU A 4 -29.36 -7.11 6.72
CA LEU A 4 -29.03 -8.52 6.44
C LEU A 4 -29.24 -9.42 7.68
N ASN A 5 -29.12 -8.86 8.89
CA ASN A 5 -29.43 -9.51 10.17
C ASN A 5 -30.87 -10.01 10.29
N ASP A 6 -31.80 -9.44 9.51
CA ASP A 6 -33.21 -9.77 9.65
C ASP A 6 -33.60 -11.03 8.85
N ILE A 7 -32.68 -11.59 8.04
CA ILE A 7 -32.89 -12.79 7.21
C ILE A 7 -32.73 -14.06 8.07
N PRO A 8 -33.72 -14.98 8.07
CA PRO A 8 -33.61 -16.23 8.82
C PRO A 8 -32.46 -17.10 8.30
N GLY A 9 -31.60 -17.57 9.20
CA GLY A 9 -30.49 -18.47 8.88
C GLY A 9 -29.15 -17.79 8.60
N ILE A 10 -29.07 -16.45 8.62
CA ILE A 10 -27.78 -15.73 8.60
C ILE A 10 -27.31 -15.55 10.04
N GLY A 11 -26.28 -16.31 10.44
CA GLY A 11 -25.59 -16.12 11.72
C GLY A 11 -24.62 -14.93 11.70
N GLU A 12 -24.13 -14.53 12.87
CA GLU A 12 -23.18 -13.41 13.03
C GLU A 12 -21.90 -13.61 12.19
N THR A 13 -21.39 -14.83 12.15
CA THR A 13 -20.20 -15.20 11.36
C THR A 13 -20.45 -15.22 9.85
N SER A 14 -21.64 -15.64 9.42
CA SER A 14 -22.05 -15.61 8.01
C SER A 14 -22.27 -14.17 7.53
N LEU A 15 -22.73 -13.30 8.42
CA LEU A 15 -22.86 -11.88 8.14
C LEU A 15 -21.49 -11.22 7.95
N GLU A 16 -20.54 -11.45 8.85
CA GLU A 16 -19.17 -10.92 8.70
C GLU A 16 -18.54 -11.35 7.38
N LEU A 17 -18.81 -12.59 6.95
CA LEU A 17 -18.32 -13.14 5.69
C LEU A 17 -19.00 -12.48 4.48
N LEU A 18 -20.31 -12.24 4.54
CA LEU A 18 -21.05 -11.49 3.51
C LEU A 18 -20.58 -10.04 3.41
N GLU A 19 -20.37 -9.36 4.54
CA GLU A 19 -19.83 -8.00 4.59
C GLU A 19 -18.40 -7.95 4.02
N ALA A 20 -17.57 -8.94 4.35
CA ALA A 20 -16.22 -9.05 3.82
C ALA A 20 -16.19 -9.34 2.31
N ALA A 21 -17.18 -10.08 1.80
CA ALA A 21 -17.39 -10.30 0.37
C ALA A 21 -18.04 -9.09 -0.34
N GLY A 22 -18.44 -8.05 0.40
CA GLY A 22 -18.99 -6.80 -0.15
C GLY A 22 -20.52 -6.76 -0.27
N PHE A 23 -21.22 -7.75 0.28
CA PHE A 23 -22.68 -7.80 0.32
C PHE A 23 -23.21 -7.16 1.61
N LEU A 24 -23.57 -5.88 1.54
CA LEU A 24 -24.02 -5.08 2.69
C LEU A 24 -25.55 -4.89 2.77
N ASP A 25 -26.24 -5.07 1.64
CA ASP A 25 -27.67 -4.79 1.49
C ASP A 25 -28.47 -6.01 1.01
N THR A 26 -29.69 -6.15 1.54
CA THR A 26 -30.68 -7.17 1.12
C THR A 26 -30.99 -7.10 -0.38
N LYS A 27 -30.98 -5.90 -0.97
CA LYS A 27 -31.19 -5.67 -2.40
C LYS A 27 -30.10 -6.24 -3.29
N VAL A 28 -28.86 -6.20 -2.83
CA VAL A 28 -27.71 -6.72 -3.57
C VAL A 28 -27.71 -8.25 -3.48
N LEU A 29 -28.00 -8.78 -2.29
CA LEU A 29 -28.14 -10.22 -2.06
C LEU A 29 -29.28 -10.84 -2.89
N ALA A 30 -30.43 -10.17 -2.98
CA ALA A 30 -31.58 -10.66 -3.76
C ALA A 30 -31.29 -10.80 -5.27
N LYS A 31 -30.36 -10.00 -5.80
CA LYS A 31 -29.95 -10.00 -7.22
C LYS A 31 -28.75 -10.91 -7.50
N ALA A 32 -28.11 -11.46 -6.47
CA ALA A 32 -26.95 -12.32 -6.62
C ALA A 32 -27.32 -13.69 -7.23
N ASN A 33 -26.37 -14.29 -7.94
CA ASN A 33 -26.46 -15.68 -8.39
C ASN A 33 -25.87 -16.59 -7.29
N ALA A 34 -26.60 -17.64 -6.92
CA ALA A 34 -26.21 -18.57 -5.85
C ALA A 34 -24.83 -19.19 -6.11
N ASP A 35 -24.55 -19.65 -7.34
CA ASP A 35 -23.28 -20.32 -7.68
C ASP A 35 -22.07 -19.39 -7.59
N LEU A 36 -22.24 -18.14 -8.02
CA LEU A 36 -21.18 -17.13 -7.97
C LEU A 36 -20.95 -16.68 -6.53
N LEU A 37 -22.03 -16.45 -5.78
CA LEU A 37 -21.95 -16.04 -4.38
C LEU A 37 -21.25 -17.12 -3.54
N THR A 38 -21.61 -18.39 -3.67
CA THR A 38 -20.92 -19.48 -2.93
C THR A 38 -19.42 -19.55 -3.27
N LYS A 39 -19.04 -19.31 -4.54
CA LYS A 39 -17.61 -19.25 -4.93
C LYS A 39 -16.89 -18.04 -4.34
N GLU A 40 -17.55 -16.90 -4.25
CA GLU A 40 -16.97 -15.69 -3.63
C GLU A 40 -16.85 -15.84 -2.13
N LEU A 41 -17.86 -16.41 -1.46
CA LEU A 41 -17.83 -16.66 -0.02
C LEU A 41 -16.75 -17.69 0.36
N THR A 42 -16.57 -18.75 -0.44
CA THR A 42 -15.49 -19.72 -0.21
C THR A 42 -14.10 -19.10 -0.39
N LYS A 43 -13.89 -18.28 -1.43
CA LYS A 43 -12.63 -17.52 -1.62
C LYS A 43 -12.39 -16.50 -0.50
N ALA A 44 -13.42 -15.77 -0.08
CA ALA A 44 -13.31 -14.81 1.01
C ALA A 44 -12.95 -15.51 2.32
N ASN A 45 -13.53 -16.69 2.59
CA ASN A 45 -13.22 -17.47 3.77
C ASN A 45 -11.81 -18.07 3.75
N GLU A 46 -11.29 -18.46 2.58
CA GLU A 46 -9.91 -18.94 2.43
C GLU A 46 -8.88 -17.84 2.78
N VAL A 47 -9.20 -16.58 2.47
CA VAL A 47 -8.30 -15.45 2.74
C VAL A 47 -8.44 -14.92 4.17
N LEU A 48 -9.66 -14.93 4.72
CA LEU A 48 -9.98 -14.24 5.98
C LEU A 48 -10.19 -15.20 7.17
N GLU A 49 -10.31 -16.51 6.93
CA GLU A 49 -10.48 -17.56 7.94
C GLU A 49 -11.59 -17.25 8.96
N ILE A 50 -12.73 -16.70 8.50
CA ILE A 50 -13.82 -16.19 9.35
C ILE A 50 -14.63 -17.35 9.93
N THR A 51 -14.92 -18.38 9.14
CA THR A 51 -15.68 -19.57 9.57
C THR A 51 -14.90 -20.85 9.35
N GLN A 52 -15.09 -21.82 10.25
CA GLN A 52 -14.48 -23.15 10.09
C GLN A 52 -15.07 -23.91 8.90
N ASN A 53 -16.36 -23.72 8.63
CA ASN A 53 -17.05 -24.28 7.48
C ASN A 53 -17.68 -23.12 6.68
N PRO A 54 -17.32 -22.94 5.40
CA PRO A 54 -18.01 -21.96 4.54
C PRO A 54 -19.46 -22.42 4.27
N PRO A 55 -20.39 -21.48 4.03
CA PRO A 55 -21.78 -21.81 3.80
C PRO A 55 -21.94 -22.67 2.54
N SER A 56 -22.83 -23.66 2.62
CA SER A 56 -23.15 -24.55 1.49
C SER A 56 -24.05 -23.86 0.47
N LEU A 57 -24.07 -24.38 -0.77
CA LEU A 57 -24.89 -23.82 -1.86
C LEU A 57 -26.37 -23.71 -1.45
N GLY A 58 -26.93 -24.74 -0.81
CA GLY A 58 -28.32 -24.72 -0.36
C GLY A 58 -28.63 -23.67 0.71
N GLU A 59 -27.68 -23.36 1.60
CA GLU A 59 -27.85 -22.28 2.59
C GLU A 59 -27.87 -20.91 1.91
N VAL A 60 -27.00 -20.71 0.92
CA VAL A 60 -26.93 -19.47 0.13
C VAL A 60 -28.19 -19.27 -0.70
N GLU A 61 -28.76 -20.34 -1.27
CA GLU A 61 -30.04 -20.29 -1.97
C GLU A 61 -31.19 -19.87 -1.05
N ILE A 62 -31.24 -20.38 0.18
CA ILE A 62 -32.24 -20.00 1.18
C ILE A 62 -32.10 -18.51 1.55
N TRP A 63 -30.87 -18.00 1.67
CA TRP A 63 -30.63 -16.58 1.94
C TRP A 63 -31.08 -15.68 0.80
N ILE A 64 -30.78 -16.07 -0.45
CA ILE A 64 -31.21 -15.33 -1.65
C ILE A 64 -32.74 -15.35 -1.78
N ALA A 65 -33.38 -16.51 -1.58
CA ALA A 65 -34.83 -16.64 -1.61
C ALA A 65 -35.50 -15.75 -0.55
N SER A 66 -34.99 -15.78 0.68
CA SER A 66 -35.48 -14.94 1.79
C SER A 66 -35.26 -13.44 1.53
N ALA A 67 -34.16 -13.07 0.86
CA ALA A 67 -33.88 -11.69 0.46
C ALA A 67 -34.84 -11.22 -0.66
N ARG A 68 -35.17 -12.09 -1.62
CA ARG A 68 -36.12 -11.80 -2.71
C ARG A 68 -37.55 -11.63 -2.21
N GLU A 69 -38.00 -12.49 -1.30
CA GLU A 69 -39.32 -12.39 -0.68
C GLU A 69 -39.51 -11.04 0.02
N ARG A 70 -38.48 -10.56 0.72
CA ARG A 70 -38.53 -9.29 1.47
C ARG A 70 -38.47 -8.04 0.61
N GLU A 71 -37.76 -8.10 -0.51
CA GLU A 71 -37.70 -6.98 -1.47
C GLU A 71 -38.90 -6.99 -2.44
N GLY A 72 -39.81 -7.96 -2.32
CA GLY A 72 -41.01 -8.06 -3.16
C GLY A 72 -40.69 -8.37 -4.63
N ILE A 73 -39.54 -8.99 -4.90
CA ILE A 73 -39.12 -9.37 -6.25
C ILE A 73 -39.76 -10.73 -6.54
N VAL A 74 -40.92 -10.70 -7.21
CA VAL A 74 -41.62 -11.90 -7.70
C VAL A 74 -40.82 -12.52 -8.85
N ASP A 75 -40.61 -13.84 -8.75
CA ASP A 75 -39.78 -14.65 -9.64
C ASP A 75 -40.06 -14.43 -11.13
N THR A 76 -38.99 -14.17 -11.89
CA THR A 76 -38.91 -14.63 -13.28
C THR A 76 -38.08 -15.91 -13.24
N PRO A 77 -38.66 -17.10 -13.53
CA PRO A 77 -37.89 -18.32 -13.55
C PRO A 77 -36.90 -18.29 -14.72
N SER A 78 -35.61 -18.32 -14.41
CA SER A 78 -34.55 -18.66 -15.35
C SER A 78 -34.76 -20.11 -15.82
N PRO A 79 -34.56 -20.45 -17.11
CA PRO A 79 -35.14 -21.64 -17.69
C PRO A 79 -34.54 -22.92 -17.12
N VAL A 80 -35.47 -23.79 -16.70
CA VAL A 80 -35.29 -25.17 -16.25
C VAL A 80 -34.58 -26.00 -17.31
N ALA A 81 -33.55 -26.70 -16.87
CA ALA A 81 -32.97 -27.85 -17.54
C ALA A 81 -34.02 -28.95 -17.73
N THR A 82 -34.14 -29.47 -18.94
CA THR A 82 -34.82 -30.75 -19.20
C THR A 82 -33.84 -31.92 -19.05
N PRO A 83 -34.26 -33.07 -18.48
CA PRO A 83 -33.40 -34.23 -18.23
C PRO A 83 -33.61 -35.37 -19.25
N ALA A 84 -32.77 -36.42 -19.10
CA ALA A 84 -32.86 -37.80 -19.64
C ALA A 84 -32.40 -38.02 -21.11
N VAL A 85 -31.66 -39.07 -21.53
CA VAL A 85 -31.24 -40.37 -20.96
C VAL A 85 -30.24 -41.06 -21.94
N ASP A 86 -29.36 -41.93 -21.42
CA ASP A 86 -28.59 -43.05 -22.00
C ASP A 86 -27.67 -42.90 -23.25
N SER A 87 -26.37 -43.22 -23.08
CA SER A 87 -25.71 -44.45 -23.58
C SER A 87 -24.17 -44.35 -23.61
N ALA A 88 -23.51 -45.22 -22.82
CA ALA A 88 -22.23 -45.96 -23.00
C ALA A 88 -20.98 -45.35 -23.71
N PRO A 89 -19.76 -45.83 -23.36
CA PRO A 89 -18.50 -45.12 -23.58
C PRO A 89 -17.81 -45.49 -24.90
N GLN A 90 -17.17 -44.51 -25.54
CA GLN A 90 -16.13 -44.76 -26.55
C GLN A 90 -14.81 -44.12 -26.12
N GLU A 91 -13.84 -45.01 -25.93
CA GLU A 91 -12.41 -44.75 -25.93
C GLU A 91 -12.02 -44.12 -27.28
N GLU A 92 -11.58 -42.86 -27.27
CA GLU A 92 -10.74 -42.33 -28.33
C GLU A 92 -9.48 -41.73 -27.71
N ALA A 93 -8.40 -42.51 -27.89
CA ALA A 93 -7.05 -42.16 -27.55
C ALA A 93 -6.56 -41.00 -28.43
N HIS A 94 -6.57 -39.78 -27.89
CA HIS A 94 -5.70 -38.74 -28.42
C HIS A 94 -4.28 -38.95 -27.90
N SER A 95 -3.51 -39.60 -28.76
CA SER A 95 -2.06 -39.78 -28.71
C SER A 95 -1.34 -38.46 -28.41
N SER A 96 -0.88 -38.33 -27.17
CA SER A 96 0.18 -37.43 -26.76
C SER A 96 1.48 -37.89 -27.41
N THR A 97 1.79 -37.31 -28.56
CA THR A 97 3.12 -37.48 -29.15
C THR A 97 4.07 -36.54 -28.42
N VAL A 98 4.72 -37.06 -27.39
CA VAL A 98 5.85 -36.42 -26.70
C VAL A 98 6.94 -36.23 -27.75
N ALA A 99 7.10 -35.00 -28.24
CA ALA A 99 8.22 -34.64 -29.09
C ALA A 99 9.49 -34.63 -28.25
N ASP A 100 10.50 -35.40 -28.68
CA ASP A 100 11.85 -35.37 -28.11
C ASP A 100 12.37 -33.91 -28.05
N PRO A 101 12.84 -33.40 -26.89
CA PRO A 101 13.23 -32.00 -26.73
C PRO A 101 14.52 -31.59 -27.47
N ALA A 102 15.08 -32.47 -28.30
CA ALA A 102 16.43 -32.31 -28.88
C ALA A 102 16.46 -32.06 -30.40
N LYS A 103 15.32 -32.13 -31.12
CA LYS A 103 15.28 -31.81 -32.55
C LYS A 103 14.81 -30.37 -32.76
N PRO A 104 15.54 -29.55 -33.56
CA PRO A 104 15.07 -28.21 -33.91
C PRO A 104 13.78 -28.35 -34.74
N VAL A 105 12.73 -27.67 -34.30
CA VAL A 105 11.44 -27.62 -35.00
C VAL A 105 11.38 -26.30 -35.77
N ASN A 106 10.99 -26.35 -37.04
CA ASN A 106 10.83 -25.16 -37.86
C ASN A 106 9.41 -24.59 -37.65
N TYR A 107 9.29 -23.53 -36.85
CA TYR A 107 7.99 -22.91 -36.57
C TYR A 107 7.50 -21.99 -37.70
N GLU A 108 8.36 -21.65 -38.69
CA GLU A 108 7.97 -20.82 -39.84
C GLU A 108 6.99 -21.53 -40.79
N GLU A 109 6.94 -22.87 -40.74
CA GLU A 109 6.02 -23.70 -41.53
C GLU A 109 4.63 -23.82 -40.89
N ASN A 110 4.46 -23.38 -39.63
CA ASN A 110 3.16 -23.36 -38.98
C ASN A 110 2.32 -22.20 -39.51
N THR A 111 1.13 -22.52 -40.02
CA THR A 111 0.18 -21.55 -40.61
C THR A 111 -0.24 -20.44 -39.64
N GLU A 112 -0.34 -20.74 -38.34
CA GLU A 112 -0.67 -19.74 -37.32
C GLU A 112 0.50 -18.77 -37.08
N VAL A 113 1.74 -19.28 -37.08
CA VAL A 113 2.95 -18.48 -36.89
C VAL A 113 3.23 -17.63 -38.12
N ALA A 114 3.00 -18.15 -39.33
CA ALA A 114 3.12 -17.40 -40.57
C ALA A 114 2.16 -16.19 -40.59
N ALA A 115 0.88 -16.40 -40.22
CA ALA A 115 -0.10 -15.31 -40.11
C ALA A 115 0.30 -14.25 -39.07
N MET A 116 0.91 -14.67 -37.95
CA MET A 116 1.44 -13.75 -36.94
C MET A 116 2.66 -12.96 -37.44
N LEU A 117 3.56 -13.59 -38.20
CA LEU A 117 4.73 -12.93 -38.79
C LEU A 117 4.33 -11.88 -39.83
N ASP A 118 3.29 -12.16 -40.62
CA ASP A 118 2.75 -11.21 -41.60
C ASP A 118 2.12 -9.97 -40.93
N ALA A 119 1.54 -10.14 -39.75
CA ALA A 119 0.98 -9.05 -38.95
C ALA A 119 2.04 -8.32 -38.08
N ALA A 120 3.23 -8.90 -37.90
CA ALA A 120 4.24 -8.35 -37.01
C ALA A 120 4.95 -7.12 -37.63
N PRO A 121 5.25 -6.08 -36.83
CA PRO A 121 6.02 -4.94 -37.31
C PRO A 121 7.45 -5.38 -37.67
N LEU A 122 7.85 -5.11 -38.92
CA LEU A 122 9.20 -5.38 -39.42
C LEU A 122 10.26 -4.68 -38.58
N ALA A 123 11.25 -5.45 -38.10
CA ALA A 123 12.40 -4.90 -37.40
C ALA A 123 13.29 -4.10 -38.36
N ILE A 124 13.41 -2.80 -38.14
CA ILE A 124 14.32 -1.93 -38.89
C ILE A 124 15.73 -2.10 -38.28
N PRO A 125 16.78 -2.34 -39.09
CA PRO A 125 18.14 -2.44 -38.58
C PRO A 125 18.55 -1.12 -37.92
N LEU A 126 19.05 -1.19 -36.68
CA LEU A 126 19.54 0.00 -35.98
C LEU A 126 20.83 0.53 -36.66
N PRO A 127 20.92 1.84 -36.95
CA PRO A 127 22.13 2.42 -37.54
C PRO A 127 23.27 2.45 -36.52
N ALA A 128 24.49 2.15 -36.96
CA ALA A 128 25.67 2.06 -36.10
C ALA A 128 25.94 3.32 -35.26
N LYS A 129 25.61 4.52 -35.79
CA LYS A 129 25.74 5.79 -35.06
C LYS A 129 24.92 5.82 -33.77
N LEU A 130 23.68 5.29 -33.79
CA LEU A 130 22.82 5.24 -32.60
C LEU A 130 23.38 4.31 -31.51
N LEU A 131 24.08 3.26 -31.89
CA LEU A 131 24.75 2.36 -30.95
C LEU A 131 25.94 3.06 -30.29
N MET A 132 26.72 3.82 -31.06
CA MET A 132 27.86 4.59 -30.55
C MET A 132 27.43 5.71 -29.60
N ASP A 133 26.40 6.48 -29.98
CA ASP A 133 25.88 7.60 -29.17
C ASP A 133 25.30 7.14 -27.82
N ASN A 134 24.75 5.92 -27.78
CA ASN A 134 24.22 5.32 -26.55
C ASN A 134 25.24 4.40 -25.84
N HIS A 135 26.49 4.36 -26.31
CA HIS A 135 27.56 3.51 -25.78
C HIS A 135 27.19 2.01 -25.68
N LEU A 136 26.36 1.52 -26.59
CA LEU A 136 25.95 0.12 -26.65
C LEU A 136 26.94 -0.67 -27.48
N LYS A 137 27.53 -1.72 -26.88
CA LYS A 137 28.37 -2.66 -27.63
C LYS A 137 27.48 -3.68 -28.34
N VAL A 138 27.90 -4.13 -29.53
CA VAL A 138 27.15 -5.16 -30.30
C VAL A 138 26.97 -6.45 -29.49
N SER A 139 27.93 -6.78 -28.62
CA SER A 139 27.87 -7.92 -27.71
C SER A 139 26.80 -7.81 -26.61
N GLU A 140 26.28 -6.62 -26.34
CA GLU A 140 25.25 -6.37 -25.33
C GLU A 140 23.83 -6.54 -25.90
N ILE A 141 23.69 -6.63 -27.22
CA ILE A 141 22.42 -6.91 -27.87
C ILE A 141 22.20 -8.43 -27.81
N PRO A 142 21.12 -8.91 -27.16
CA PRO A 142 20.85 -10.33 -27.10
C PRO A 142 20.62 -10.88 -28.51
N PRO A 143 21.12 -12.09 -28.83
CA PRO A 143 20.85 -12.72 -30.11
C PRO A 143 19.34 -12.92 -30.27
N ALA A 144 18.82 -12.57 -31.44
CA ALA A 144 17.42 -12.83 -31.77
C ALA A 144 17.18 -14.35 -31.84
N ILE A 145 16.00 -14.78 -31.40
CA ILE A 145 15.59 -16.18 -31.50
C ILE A 145 15.19 -16.44 -32.95
N LEU A 146 15.83 -17.42 -33.59
CA LEU A 146 15.48 -17.89 -34.92
C LEU A 146 14.39 -18.95 -34.81
N LEU A 147 13.21 -18.67 -35.35
CA LEU A 147 12.06 -19.58 -35.32
C LEU A 147 12.30 -20.87 -36.11
N SER A 148 13.26 -20.87 -37.04
CA SER A 148 13.67 -22.05 -37.80
C SER A 148 14.56 -23.04 -37.04
N ARG A 149 15.09 -22.67 -35.86
CA ARG A 149 16.07 -23.48 -35.12
C ARG A 149 15.78 -23.59 -33.63
N TYR A 150 14.57 -23.26 -33.21
CA TYR A 150 14.19 -23.33 -31.80
C TYR A 150 13.89 -24.77 -31.38
N SER A 151 14.32 -25.14 -30.17
CA SER A 151 14.08 -26.46 -29.58
C SER A 151 13.18 -26.29 -28.35
N GLY A 152 11.96 -26.83 -28.41
CA GLY A 152 10.97 -26.81 -27.32
C GLY A 152 9.75 -25.92 -27.62
N ASP A 153 8.75 -25.95 -26.75
CA ASP A 153 7.48 -25.24 -26.97
C ASP A 153 7.66 -23.71 -26.89
N LEU A 154 7.13 -23.00 -27.89
CA LEU A 154 7.21 -21.54 -28.02
C LEU A 154 5.84 -20.91 -27.74
N GLU A 155 5.69 -20.22 -26.60
CA GLU A 155 4.50 -19.42 -26.29
C GLU A 155 4.68 -17.98 -26.81
N VAL A 156 3.98 -17.62 -27.89
CA VAL A 156 3.99 -16.26 -28.46
C VAL A 156 2.83 -15.46 -27.87
N ARG A 157 3.12 -14.42 -27.08
CA ARG A 157 2.11 -13.50 -26.54
C ARG A 157 1.96 -12.27 -27.44
N VAL A 158 0.80 -12.13 -28.06
CA VAL A 158 0.43 -10.95 -28.85
C VAL A 158 -0.23 -9.94 -27.92
N GLU A 159 0.48 -8.87 -27.59
CA GLU A 159 -0.14 -7.70 -26.93
C GLU A 159 -0.74 -6.81 -28.02
N ASP A 160 -2.07 -6.64 -28.03
CA ASP A 160 -2.74 -5.65 -28.86
C ASP A 160 -2.32 -4.24 -28.42
N ARG A 161 -1.25 -3.75 -29.06
CA ARG A 161 -0.71 -2.43 -28.79
C ARG A 161 -1.64 -1.39 -29.40
N THR A 162 -2.60 -0.93 -28.60
CA THR A 162 -3.31 0.32 -28.88
C THR A 162 -2.29 1.43 -29.17
N GLU A 163 -2.46 2.09 -30.31
CA GLU A 163 -1.50 3.05 -30.87
C GLU A 163 -1.11 4.12 -29.83
N ALA A 164 0.19 4.29 -29.63
CA ALA A 164 0.69 5.38 -28.79
C ALA A 164 0.39 6.73 -29.47
N PRO A 165 -0.12 7.75 -28.76
CA PRO A 165 -0.40 9.05 -29.35
C PRO A 165 0.87 9.66 -29.95
N LYS A 166 0.80 10.10 -31.21
CA LYS A 166 1.89 10.80 -31.92
C LYS A 166 2.41 11.99 -31.09
N PRO A 167 3.72 12.28 -31.10
CA PRO A 167 4.28 13.40 -30.37
C PRO A 167 3.93 14.70 -31.09
N GLN A 168 2.82 15.33 -30.70
CA GLN A 168 2.57 16.71 -31.06
C GLN A 168 3.45 17.63 -30.22
N ALA A 169 3.94 18.68 -30.88
CA ALA A 169 4.88 19.66 -30.38
C ALA A 169 4.56 20.15 -28.96
N LYS A 170 5.61 20.27 -28.14
CA LYS A 170 5.63 20.76 -26.76
C LYS A 170 4.55 21.81 -26.49
N PRO A 171 3.51 21.49 -25.70
CA PRO A 171 2.84 22.49 -24.91
C PRO A 171 3.75 22.79 -23.71
N GLN A 172 3.99 24.07 -23.49
CA GLN A 172 4.77 24.58 -22.37
C GLN A 172 4.31 23.93 -21.06
N ILE A 173 5.30 23.44 -20.31
CA ILE A 173 5.12 22.96 -18.94
C ILE A 173 4.61 24.14 -18.11
N ARG A 174 3.29 24.22 -17.94
CA ARG A 174 2.72 24.89 -16.78
C ARG A 174 3.07 24.01 -15.59
N THR A 175 3.93 24.54 -14.73
CA THR A 175 4.19 24.02 -13.38
C THR A 175 2.88 23.74 -12.67
N VAL A 176 2.49 22.46 -12.62
CA VAL A 176 1.43 21.98 -11.73
C VAL A 176 2.04 21.89 -10.35
N THR A 177 1.83 22.96 -9.59
CA THR A 177 1.80 22.94 -8.13
C THR A 177 1.03 21.73 -7.63
N GLY A 178 1.62 21.02 -6.67
CA GLY A 178 1.00 19.86 -6.04
C GLY A 178 -0.40 20.17 -5.52
N SER A 179 -1.39 19.51 -6.10
CA SER A 179 -2.73 19.36 -5.59
C SER A 179 -3.06 17.88 -5.66
N GLY A 180 -2.70 17.17 -4.60
CA GLY A 180 -3.46 15.97 -4.21
C GLY A 180 -4.78 16.47 -3.66
N THR A 181 -5.76 16.66 -4.54
CA THR A 181 -7.12 17.00 -4.15
C THR A 181 -8.03 16.24 -5.08
N VAL A 182 -8.62 15.17 -4.55
CA VAL A 182 -9.89 14.64 -5.05
C VAL A 182 -10.83 15.85 -5.16
N GLN A 183 -11.26 16.19 -6.37
CA GLN A 183 -12.33 17.18 -6.53
C GLN A 183 -13.61 16.55 -5.98
N THR A 184 -13.86 16.78 -4.70
CA THR A 184 -15.18 16.65 -4.12
C THR A 184 -16.00 17.81 -4.65
N THR A 185 -16.98 17.53 -5.51
CA THR A 185 -18.07 18.47 -5.77
C THR A 185 -18.77 18.68 -4.44
N PHE A 186 -18.60 19.87 -3.87
CA PHE A 186 -19.42 20.33 -2.76
C PHE A 186 -20.81 20.58 -3.32
N ASP A 187 -21.78 19.73 -2.96
CA ASP A 187 -23.17 20.11 -2.76
C ASP A 187 -23.90 19.08 -1.87
N ALA A 188 -24.53 19.61 -0.82
CA ALA A 188 -25.42 19.00 0.19
C ALA A 188 -24.83 18.05 1.28
N PRO A 189 -25.12 18.31 2.58
CA PRO A 189 -24.75 17.41 3.67
C PRO A 189 -25.74 16.24 3.76
N GLY A 190 -25.32 15.03 3.38
CA GLY A 190 -26.10 13.82 3.65
C GLY A 190 -25.84 12.60 2.75
N SER A 191 -25.18 12.75 1.60
CA SER A 191 -24.86 11.60 0.74
C SER A 191 -23.49 11.02 1.07
N ARG A 192 -23.47 9.73 1.43
CA ARG A 192 -22.24 8.93 1.38
C ARG A 192 -21.78 8.89 -0.08
N LEU A 193 -20.50 9.14 -0.31
CA LEU A 193 -19.87 9.07 -1.63
C LEU A 193 -19.81 7.60 -2.05
N ASP A 194 -20.73 7.19 -2.93
CA ASP A 194 -20.71 5.88 -3.54
C ASP A 194 -19.67 5.82 -4.67
N ILE A 195 -18.99 4.68 -4.75
CA ILE A 195 -18.03 4.40 -5.83
C ILE A 195 -18.83 3.98 -7.05
N ASP A 196 -18.58 4.64 -8.18
CA ASP A 196 -19.26 4.38 -9.44
C ASP A 196 -18.85 3.00 -9.99
N VAL A 197 -19.71 1.99 -9.76
CA VAL A 197 -19.49 0.57 -10.09
C VAL A 197 -19.32 0.36 -11.60
N SER A 198 -19.83 1.28 -12.42
CA SER A 198 -19.63 1.27 -13.88
C SER A 198 -18.16 1.43 -14.31
N ARG A 199 -17.30 1.89 -13.38
CA ARG A 199 -15.87 2.13 -13.62
C ARG A 199 -14.97 1.04 -13.04
N ILE A 200 -15.55 0.07 -12.32
CA ILE A 200 -14.81 -1.03 -11.70
C ILE A 200 -14.74 -2.16 -12.73
N LYS A 201 -13.54 -2.38 -13.30
CA LYS A 201 -13.28 -3.55 -14.13
C LYS A 201 -13.22 -4.80 -13.26
N SER A 202 -13.76 -5.90 -13.74
CA SER A 202 -13.68 -7.19 -13.07
C SER A 202 -12.21 -7.64 -12.96
N ILE A 203 -11.89 -8.37 -11.89
CA ILE A 203 -10.53 -8.84 -11.61
C ILE A 203 -10.00 -9.78 -12.71
N ASP A 204 -10.90 -10.40 -13.48
CA ASP A 204 -10.57 -11.27 -14.61
C ASP A 204 -10.18 -10.47 -15.88
N GLU A 205 -10.66 -9.22 -16.04
CA GLU A 205 -10.20 -8.32 -17.12
C GLU A 205 -8.83 -7.69 -16.83
N ILE A 206 -8.47 -7.61 -15.54
CA ILE A 206 -7.15 -7.19 -15.10
C ILE A 206 -6.30 -8.46 -15.04
N GLY A 207 -5.84 -8.92 -16.21
CA GLY A 207 -4.79 -9.93 -16.31
C GLY A 207 -3.63 -9.60 -15.34
N PRO A 208 -2.83 -10.61 -14.91
CA PRO A 208 -1.86 -10.46 -13.85
C PRO A 208 -1.06 -9.18 -14.08
N ALA A 209 -1.18 -8.23 -13.15
CA ALA A 209 -0.65 -6.88 -13.32
C ALA A 209 0.74 -6.98 -13.93
N PRO A 210 1.01 -6.36 -15.10
CA PRO A 210 2.28 -6.51 -15.76
C PRO A 210 3.32 -6.16 -14.71
N LYS A 211 4.14 -7.16 -14.33
CA LYS A 211 5.28 -6.91 -13.45
C LYS A 211 6.07 -5.89 -14.21
N LYS A 212 5.92 -4.63 -13.80
CA LYS A 212 6.73 -3.54 -14.30
C LYS A 212 8.12 -3.90 -13.77
N VAL A 213 8.84 -4.68 -14.57
CA VAL A 213 10.27 -4.89 -14.40
C VAL A 213 10.83 -3.54 -14.77
N ILE A 214 10.76 -2.62 -13.80
CA ILE A 214 11.54 -1.40 -13.85
C ILE A 214 12.96 -1.93 -13.82
N SER A 215 13.57 -2.02 -15.01
CA SER A 215 14.97 -2.39 -15.22
C SER A 215 15.79 -1.54 -14.25
N SER A 216 16.12 -2.13 -13.12
CA SER A 216 17.07 -1.53 -12.19
C SER A 216 18.41 -1.79 -12.84
N LYS A 217 19.09 -0.71 -13.25
CA LYS A 217 20.53 -0.74 -13.50
C LYS A 217 21.18 -1.62 -12.43
N ALA A 218 21.87 -2.67 -12.87
CA ALA A 218 22.63 -3.56 -11.99
C ALA A 218 23.51 -2.69 -11.08
N GLY A 219 23.27 -2.73 -9.77
CA GLY A 219 23.89 -1.85 -8.77
C GLY A 219 22.93 -1.05 -7.89
N HIS A 220 21.68 -0.79 -8.33
CA HIS A 220 20.68 -0.03 -7.54
C HIS A 220 19.67 -0.89 -6.76
N GLU A 221 19.88 -2.20 -6.68
CA GLU A 221 19.07 -3.09 -5.83
C GLU A 221 19.15 -2.67 -4.35
N GLU A 222 20.33 -2.18 -3.94
CA GLU A 222 20.55 -1.59 -2.63
C GLU A 222 19.73 -0.32 -2.37
N ASP A 223 19.35 0.42 -3.41
CA ASP A 223 18.62 1.69 -3.30
C ASP A 223 17.11 1.49 -3.14
N ARG A 224 16.51 0.52 -3.84
CA ARG A 224 15.10 0.12 -3.59
C ARG A 224 14.93 -0.42 -2.17
N VAL A 225 15.87 -1.23 -1.71
CA VAL A 225 15.91 -1.73 -0.33
C VAL A 225 16.39 -0.63 0.65
N ALA A 226 17.14 0.39 0.22
CA ALA A 226 17.43 1.58 1.02
C ALA A 226 16.21 2.50 1.20
N LEU A 227 15.19 2.41 0.34
CA LEU A 227 13.90 3.07 0.60
C LEU A 227 13.16 2.37 1.76
N LEU A 228 13.37 1.05 1.91
CA LEU A 228 12.93 0.17 2.99
C LEU A 228 14.06 -0.02 4.03
N ARG A 229 14.52 1.03 4.73
CA ARG A 229 15.55 0.91 5.79
C ARG A 229 15.05 0.19 7.05
N THR A 230 14.59 -1.04 6.89
CA THR A 230 14.54 -2.02 7.96
C THR A 230 15.97 -2.28 8.45
N PRO A 231 16.16 -2.73 9.70
CA PRO A 231 17.49 -3.06 10.20
C PRO A 231 18.13 -4.13 9.30
N ARG A 232 19.15 -3.76 8.51
CA ARG A 232 19.90 -4.74 7.71
C ARG A 232 20.54 -5.75 8.68
N GLU A 233 20.64 -7.00 8.25
CA GLU A 233 21.35 -8.04 8.99
C GLU A 233 22.80 -7.62 9.29
N LYS A 234 23.44 -6.91 8.35
CA LYS A 234 24.76 -6.27 8.52
C LYS A 234 24.82 -5.29 9.70
N THR A 235 23.76 -4.53 9.99
CA THR A 235 23.75 -3.49 11.05
C THR A 235 23.63 -4.07 12.47
N ASN A 236 23.07 -5.28 12.57
CA ASN A 236 22.88 -6.02 13.81
C ASN A 236 23.83 -7.22 13.95
N ARG A 237 24.67 -7.49 12.94
CA ARG A 237 25.67 -8.56 12.98
C ARG A 237 26.59 -8.37 14.21
N GLY A 238 26.75 -9.44 15.00
CA GLY A 238 27.57 -9.44 16.22
C GLY A 238 26.95 -8.77 17.44
N LYS A 239 25.73 -8.23 17.37
CA LYS A 239 25.04 -7.63 18.52
C LYS A 239 24.00 -8.59 19.09
N LYS A 240 24.07 -8.84 20.39
CA LYS A 240 23.06 -9.66 21.09
C LYS A 240 21.68 -9.00 20.98
N PRO A 241 20.59 -9.75 20.70
CA PRO A 241 19.23 -9.20 20.57
C PRO A 241 18.73 -8.47 21.83
N SER A 242 19.19 -8.89 23.00
CA SER A 242 18.90 -8.26 24.30
C SER A 242 19.64 -6.94 24.53
N SER A 243 20.70 -6.67 23.77
CA SER A 243 21.52 -5.47 23.97
C SER A 243 20.81 -4.19 23.52
N ARG A 244 21.03 -3.08 24.23
CA ARG A 244 20.46 -1.75 23.90
C ARG A 244 20.95 -1.20 22.54
N ARG A 245 22.11 -1.68 22.06
CA ARG A 245 22.71 -1.31 20.77
C ARG A 245 22.12 -2.09 19.59
N TYR A 246 21.30 -3.11 19.85
CA TYR A 246 20.56 -3.83 18.82
C TYR A 246 19.45 -2.94 18.26
N ILE A 247 19.47 -2.74 16.95
CA ILE A 247 18.52 -1.87 16.27
C ILE A 247 17.24 -2.66 16.03
N ARG A 248 16.17 -2.30 16.74
CA ARG A 248 14.86 -2.98 16.68
C ARG A 248 13.83 -2.23 15.81
N GLY A 249 14.17 -1.03 15.33
CA GLY A 249 13.25 -0.13 14.66
C GLY A 249 13.78 0.44 13.35
N VAL A 250 12.99 1.31 12.74
CA VAL A 250 13.28 1.88 11.42
C VAL A 250 14.28 3.02 11.52
N LEU A 251 15.27 3.01 10.61
CA LEU A 251 16.24 4.10 10.49
C LEU A 251 15.61 5.30 9.79
N HIS A 252 16.03 6.49 10.18
CA HIS A 252 15.47 7.73 9.66
C HIS A 252 15.98 8.06 8.26
N SER A 253 15.20 8.87 7.53
CA SER A 253 15.64 9.49 6.28
C SER A 253 16.79 10.47 6.54
N HIS A 254 16.62 11.33 7.54
CA HIS A 254 17.58 12.38 7.92
C HIS A 254 17.95 12.26 9.41
N PRO A 255 18.95 11.43 9.78
CA PRO A 255 19.26 11.15 11.18
C PRO A 255 19.71 12.39 11.95
N ILE A 256 20.47 13.27 11.30
CA ILE A 256 21.03 14.49 11.93
C ILE A 256 19.92 15.51 12.19
N GLY A 257 19.08 15.80 11.18
CA GLY A 257 17.99 16.76 11.33
C GLY A 257 16.96 16.34 12.37
N LEU A 258 16.63 15.04 12.41
CA LEU A 258 15.73 14.48 13.42
C LEU A 258 16.35 14.47 14.82
N TYR A 259 17.67 14.25 14.94
CA TYR A 259 18.38 14.38 16.21
C TYR A 259 18.31 15.80 16.77
N PHE A 260 18.65 16.82 15.96
CA PHE A 260 18.52 18.22 16.38
C PHE A 260 17.08 18.58 16.70
N GLY A 261 16.12 18.09 15.90
CA GLY A 261 14.70 18.21 16.20
C GLY A 261 14.35 17.69 17.60
N ALA A 262 14.79 16.48 17.96
CA ALA A 262 14.55 15.90 19.29
C ALA A 262 15.21 16.68 20.45
N VAL A 263 16.39 17.24 20.23
CA VAL A 263 17.06 18.06 21.25
C VAL A 263 16.28 19.36 21.45
N ILE A 264 15.96 20.06 20.36
CA ILE A 264 15.23 21.34 20.41
C ILE A 264 13.84 21.15 21.03
N THR A 265 13.15 20.04 20.75
CA THR A 265 11.81 19.79 21.32
C THR A 265 11.86 19.56 22.83
N LEU A 266 12.88 18.86 23.34
CA LEU A 266 13.09 18.69 24.77
C LEU A 266 13.46 20.02 25.44
N VAL A 267 14.34 20.80 24.82
CA VAL A 267 14.71 22.13 25.31
C VAL A 267 13.49 23.04 25.33
N LEU A 268 12.64 23.03 24.30
CA LEU A 268 11.41 23.80 24.25
C LEU A 268 10.43 23.39 25.36
N MET A 269 10.25 22.08 25.59
CA MET A 269 9.39 21.58 26.66
C MET A 269 9.88 21.95 28.06
N ALA A 270 11.20 22.10 28.25
CA ALA A 270 11.78 22.59 29.50
C ALA A 270 11.69 24.12 29.60
N ILE A 271 12.02 24.86 28.54
CA ILE A 271 12.11 26.32 28.60
C ILE A 271 10.73 26.99 28.67
N LEU A 272 9.68 26.38 28.12
CA LEU A 272 8.34 26.95 28.15
C LEU A 272 7.82 27.17 29.58
N PRO A 273 7.76 26.16 30.48
CA PRO A 273 7.34 26.39 31.86
C PRO A 273 8.33 27.28 32.62
N LEU A 274 9.64 27.15 32.38
CA LEU A 274 10.64 28.01 33.00
C LEU A 274 10.44 29.48 32.61
N ALA A 275 10.12 29.76 31.33
CA ALA A 275 9.84 31.10 30.83
C ALA A 275 8.58 31.68 31.50
N ILE A 276 7.52 30.90 31.64
CA ILE A 276 6.28 31.34 32.32
C ILE A 276 6.56 31.68 33.79
N ILE A 277 7.25 30.79 34.51
CA ILE A 277 7.62 31.00 35.92
C ILE A 277 8.53 32.21 36.05
N SER A 278 9.56 32.32 35.21
CA SER A 278 10.50 33.44 35.22
C SER A 278 9.84 34.78 34.96
N ALA A 279 8.91 34.86 34.01
CA ALA A 279 8.18 36.08 33.70
C ALA A 279 7.27 36.48 34.85
N ALA A 280 6.58 35.52 35.48
CA ALA A 280 5.76 35.77 36.66
C ALA A 280 6.61 36.27 37.85
N LEU A 281 7.75 35.63 38.13
CA LEU A 281 8.66 36.04 39.20
C LEU A 281 9.24 37.45 38.96
N LEU A 282 9.63 37.77 37.73
CA LEU A 282 10.14 39.10 37.38
C LEU A 282 9.05 40.18 37.54
N LEU A 283 7.81 39.87 37.15
CA LEU A 283 6.68 40.77 37.30
C LEU A 283 6.31 41.00 38.78
N LEU A 284 6.35 39.94 39.61
CA LEU A 284 6.17 40.06 41.06
C LEU A 284 7.33 40.81 41.73
N SER A 285 8.57 40.62 41.27
CA SER A 285 9.74 41.34 41.79
C SER A 285 9.66 42.85 41.56
N ASP A 286 9.02 43.28 40.46
CA ASP A 286 8.81 44.69 40.16
C ASP A 286 7.65 45.31 40.97
N GLN A 287 6.57 44.54 41.22
CA GLN A 287 5.39 45.03 41.96
C GLN A 287 5.52 44.93 43.49
N LEU A 288 6.18 43.89 44.00
CA LEU A 288 6.29 43.54 45.42
C LEU A 288 7.77 43.42 45.80
N HIS A 289 8.51 44.52 45.67
CA HIS A 289 9.96 44.53 45.80
C HIS A 289 10.45 44.05 47.19
N ASP A 290 9.69 44.35 48.24
CA ASP A 290 10.03 44.00 49.63
C ASP A 290 10.04 42.47 49.89
N GLU A 291 9.20 41.71 49.20
CA GLU A 291 9.12 40.24 49.34
C GLU A 291 10.00 39.48 48.32
N PHE A 292 10.28 40.09 47.16
CA PHE A 292 10.89 39.41 46.00
C PHE A 292 12.25 39.97 45.55
N TYR A 293 13.00 40.65 46.45
CA TYR A 293 14.34 41.18 46.17
C TYR A 293 15.39 40.11 45.82
N TRP A 294 15.15 38.85 46.21
CA TRP A 294 16.06 37.72 45.97
C TRP A 294 16.05 37.22 44.52
N VAL A 295 15.08 37.65 43.69
CA VAL A 295 14.92 37.18 42.31
C VAL A 295 16.05 37.74 41.43
N PRO A 296 16.91 36.87 40.85
CA PRO A 296 18.00 37.35 40.01
C PRO A 296 17.53 37.88 38.65
N LYS A 297 18.06 39.03 38.22
CA LYS A 297 17.74 39.64 36.90
C LYS A 297 18.14 38.76 35.70
N TRP A 298 19.10 37.84 35.85
CA TRP A 298 19.53 36.94 34.76
C TRP A 298 18.43 35.95 34.32
N ILE A 299 17.41 35.73 35.17
CA ILE A 299 16.25 34.91 34.86
C ILE A 299 15.46 35.44 33.63
N LEU A 300 15.66 36.71 33.24
CA LEU A 300 15.17 37.28 31.99
C LEU A 300 15.69 36.55 30.73
N ALA A 301 16.76 35.76 30.84
CA ALA A 301 17.27 34.95 29.74
C ALA A 301 16.24 33.93 29.22
N PHE A 302 15.40 33.35 30.08
CA PHE A 302 14.42 32.34 29.68
C PHE A 302 13.31 32.87 28.74
N PRO A 303 12.61 33.99 29.03
CA PRO A 303 11.62 34.54 28.12
C PRO A 303 12.25 35.07 26.84
N ILE A 304 13.49 35.60 26.89
CA ILE A 304 14.22 36.05 25.69
C ILE A 304 14.67 34.86 24.82
N ALA A 305 15.06 33.74 25.41
CA ALA A 305 15.49 32.56 24.65
C ALA A 305 14.32 31.79 24.00
N LEU A 306 13.11 31.91 24.54
CA LEU A 306 11.91 31.24 24.03
C LEU A 306 11.64 31.49 22.54
N PRO A 307 11.63 32.73 22.00
CA PRO A 307 11.43 32.96 20.57
C PRO A 307 12.52 32.32 19.70
N VAL A 308 13.79 32.36 20.14
CA VAL A 308 14.91 31.76 19.41
C VAL A 308 14.73 30.24 19.31
N ILE A 309 14.38 29.59 20.42
CA ILE A 309 14.15 28.14 20.46
C ILE A 309 12.86 27.76 19.70
N ALA A 310 11.83 28.61 19.73
CA ALA A 310 10.61 28.40 18.96
C ALA A 310 10.88 28.42 17.44
N ILE A 311 11.69 29.37 16.96
CA ILE A 311 12.13 29.42 15.56
C ILE A 311 12.92 28.16 15.20
N ALA A 312 13.87 27.73 16.06
CA ALA A 312 14.60 26.49 15.86
C ALA A 312 13.66 25.27 15.81
N TYR A 313 12.63 25.23 16.66
CA TYR A 313 11.62 24.17 16.63
C TYR A 313 10.85 24.16 15.30
N MET A 314 10.49 25.32 14.77
CA MET A 314 9.79 25.41 13.47
C MET A 314 10.65 24.91 12.31
N ILE A 315 11.96 25.14 12.34
CA ILE A 315 12.89 24.70 11.28
C ILE A 315 13.13 23.18 11.38
N TRP A 316 13.52 22.67 12.55
CA TRP A 316 13.96 21.28 12.72
C TRP A 316 12.87 20.35 13.29
N GLY A 317 12.16 20.79 14.33
CA GLY A 317 11.15 19.98 15.02
C GLY A 317 9.90 19.74 14.17
N PHE A 318 9.34 20.80 13.57
CA PHE A 318 8.08 20.73 12.82
C PHE A 318 8.16 19.86 11.56
N ASN A 319 9.35 19.81 10.95
CA ASN A 319 9.63 19.04 9.74
C ASN A 319 9.95 17.56 10.01
N GLY A 320 10.10 17.16 11.27
CA GLY A 320 10.35 15.76 11.65
C GLY A 320 9.15 14.87 11.36
N ARG A 321 9.18 14.13 10.23
CA ARG A 321 8.14 13.17 9.84
C ARG A 321 8.61 11.73 10.00
N CYS A 322 7.69 10.85 10.38
CA CYS A 322 7.89 9.42 10.27
C CYS A 322 7.90 9.03 8.79
N ARG A 323 8.84 8.21 8.34
CA ARG A 323 8.90 7.75 6.94
C ARG A 323 7.83 6.71 6.59
N ILE A 324 7.32 5.98 7.59
CA ILE A 324 6.39 4.86 7.39
C ILE A 324 4.96 5.40 7.28
N CYS A 325 4.50 6.11 8.30
CA CYS A 325 3.15 6.68 8.32
C CYS A 325 3.08 8.15 7.90
N GLY A 326 4.20 8.82 7.61
CA GLY A 326 4.21 10.24 7.22
C GLY A 326 3.99 11.24 8.37
N GLN A 327 3.57 10.76 9.55
CA GLN A 327 3.11 11.63 10.64
C GLN A 327 4.25 12.39 11.31
N ARG A 328 3.97 13.64 11.70
CA ARG A 328 4.91 14.50 12.44
C ARG A 328 5.19 13.94 13.83
N LEU A 329 6.46 13.75 14.14
CA LEU A 329 6.89 13.02 15.34
C LEU A 329 6.76 13.84 16.63
N PHE A 330 7.12 15.12 16.56
CA PHE A 330 7.19 16.00 17.73
C PHE A 330 5.98 16.92 17.89
N TYR A 331 4.91 16.62 17.16
CA TYR A 331 3.68 17.40 17.18
C TYR A 331 2.62 16.66 18.02
N PRO A 332 2.06 17.28 19.06
CA PRO A 332 0.99 16.67 19.82
C PRO A 332 -0.26 16.56 18.93
N LYS A 333 -0.75 15.33 18.76
CA LYS A 333 -2.06 15.07 18.14
C LYS A 333 -2.98 14.38 19.14
N ASN A 334 -4.23 14.81 19.13
CA ASN A 334 -5.33 14.14 19.81
C ASN A 334 -5.84 13.01 18.92
N CYS A 335 -5.08 11.92 18.86
CA CYS A 335 -5.51 10.71 18.19
C CYS A 335 -5.06 9.49 19.00
N LEU A 336 -5.63 8.34 18.67
CA LEU A 336 -5.26 7.07 19.29
C LEU A 336 -3.78 6.78 18.97
N LYS A 337 -2.99 6.52 20.01
CA LYS A 337 -1.57 6.21 19.90
C LYS A 337 -1.39 4.71 20.05
N ASN A 338 -0.33 4.17 19.43
CA ASN A 338 -0.07 2.74 19.50
C ASN A 338 0.23 2.31 20.95
N SER A 339 -0.31 1.17 21.37
CA SER A 339 -0.09 0.60 22.70
C SER A 339 1.39 0.32 23.02
N LYS A 340 2.21 0.04 21.99
CA LYS A 340 3.64 -0.23 22.12
C LYS A 340 4.50 1.05 22.15
N ALA A 341 3.90 2.24 22.04
CA ALA A 341 4.62 3.50 22.12
C ALA A 341 5.04 3.79 23.56
N HIS A 342 6.28 4.21 23.77
CA HIS A 342 6.75 4.62 25.08
C HIS A 342 5.92 5.81 25.59
N ARG A 343 5.44 5.72 26.83
CA ARG A 343 4.67 6.75 27.51
C ARG A 343 5.30 7.00 28.87
N ILE A 344 5.45 8.27 29.22
CA ILE A 344 5.73 8.69 30.59
C ILE A 344 4.43 9.32 31.12
N PRO A 345 3.94 8.89 32.30
CA PRO A 345 2.76 9.51 32.91
C PRO A 345 3.01 11.01 33.13
N GLY A 346 2.00 11.85 32.84
CA GLY A 346 2.11 13.32 32.90
C GLY A 346 2.84 13.98 31.72
N LEU A 347 3.94 13.39 31.25
CA LEU A 347 4.82 13.98 30.22
C LEU A 347 4.46 13.56 28.78
N GLY A 348 3.54 12.62 28.62
CA GLY A 348 3.04 12.17 27.32
C GLY A 348 4.02 11.24 26.58
N HIS A 349 3.97 11.28 25.25
CA HIS A 349 4.72 10.37 24.37
C HIS A 349 5.87 11.05 23.62
N ILE A 350 5.91 12.38 23.57
CA ILE A 350 6.92 13.14 22.80
C ILE A 350 8.28 13.07 23.50
N ILE A 351 8.30 13.25 24.83
CA ILE A 351 9.52 13.19 25.64
C ILE A 351 10.24 11.84 25.52
N PRO A 352 9.58 10.68 25.77
CA PRO A 352 10.27 9.41 25.67
C PRO A 352 10.78 9.11 24.25
N VAL A 353 10.05 9.54 23.21
CA VAL A 353 10.52 9.38 21.82
C VAL A 353 11.74 10.25 21.55
N SER A 354 11.76 11.49 22.04
CA SER A 354 12.87 12.42 21.86
C SER A 354 14.14 11.91 22.58
N ILE A 355 14.00 11.46 23.83
CA ILE A 355 15.10 10.84 24.59
C ILE A 355 15.61 9.59 23.87
N HIS A 356 14.69 8.74 23.39
CA HIS A 356 15.07 7.52 22.68
C HIS A 356 15.81 7.82 21.38
N MET A 357 15.44 8.88 20.65
CA MET A 357 16.17 9.33 19.45
C MET A 357 17.57 9.87 19.73
N ILE A 358 17.75 10.52 20.88
CA ILE A 358 19.06 11.05 21.27
C ILE A 358 20.00 9.91 21.69
N LEU A 359 19.48 8.94 22.45
CA LEU A 359 20.26 7.82 22.98
C LEU A 359 20.47 6.69 21.96
N PHE A 360 19.51 6.48 21.06
CA PHE A 360 19.51 5.36 20.12
C PHE A 360 19.30 5.84 18.68
N ARG A 361 20.00 5.20 17.74
CA ARG A 361 19.88 5.46 16.29
C ARG A 361 18.55 4.97 15.67
N TRP A 362 17.58 4.60 16.51
CA TRP A 362 16.26 4.11 16.12
C TRP A 362 15.23 4.58 17.15
N PHE A 363 13.95 4.62 16.78
CA PHE A 363 12.85 4.89 17.72
C PHE A 363 11.60 4.11 17.33
N ARG A 364 10.61 4.08 18.23
CA ARG A 364 9.25 3.61 17.96
C ARG A 364 8.32 4.79 17.76
N CYS A 365 7.74 4.92 16.57
CA CYS A 365 6.79 5.99 16.29
C CYS A 365 5.56 5.87 17.19
N THR A 366 5.07 7.00 17.70
CA THR A 366 3.86 7.05 18.55
C THR A 366 2.59 6.59 17.82
N PHE A 367 2.55 6.75 16.50
CA PHE A 367 1.36 6.46 15.68
C PHE A 367 1.40 5.03 15.12
N CYS A 368 2.36 4.72 14.25
CA CYS A 368 2.41 3.39 13.64
C CYS A 368 3.02 2.32 14.55
N GLY A 369 3.74 2.69 15.62
CA GLY A 369 4.37 1.77 16.56
C GLY A 369 5.41 0.82 15.97
N THR A 370 5.70 0.91 14.67
CA THR A 370 6.37 -0.13 13.89
C THR A 370 7.82 -0.37 14.30
N PRO A 371 8.15 -1.60 14.73
CA PRO A 371 9.44 -2.24 14.54
C PRO A 371 9.32 -3.12 13.29
N VAL A 372 9.66 -2.63 12.09
CA VAL A 372 9.43 -3.42 10.87
C VAL A 372 10.28 -4.70 10.91
N ARG A 373 9.63 -5.84 11.17
CA ARG A 373 10.05 -7.18 10.75
C ARG A 373 9.14 -7.56 9.59
N LEU A 374 9.64 -7.42 8.37
CA LEU A 374 9.09 -8.23 7.29
C LEU A 374 9.55 -9.66 7.60
N LYS A 375 8.62 -10.56 7.94
CA LYS A 375 8.91 -11.99 7.92
C LYS A 375 9.33 -12.29 6.47
N LYS A 376 10.49 -12.93 6.31
CA LYS A 376 10.85 -13.56 5.05
C LYS A 376 9.90 -14.72 4.79
#